data_AF-A0A1G4IMD8-F1
#
_entry.id   AF-A0A1G4IMD8-F1
#
_cell.length_a   1.000
_cell.length_b   1.000
_cell.length_c   1.000
_cell.angle_alpha   90.00
_cell.angle_beta   90.00
_cell.angle_gamma   90.00
#
_symmetry.space_group_name_H-M   'P 1'
#
loop_
_entity.id
_entity.type
_entity.pdbx_description
1 polymer ?
#
loop_
_entity_poly.entity_id
_entity_poly.type
_entity_poly.pdbx_seq_one_letter_code
_entity_poly.pdbx_strand_id
1 'polypeptide(L)'
;MFSRRVLVNLTRCTSLDNPRNYYMANWKRGYFKPAIKRIPKRNSVQDLARLDRFEQMMEIDNYGVTLREKSECVKCFYPLKCDDIKLPSGIAYKFSQLEVLGKGFLQFCLVESFLHVFKRSSTDIEQHDFNFDVKMRHLGASRRIPRKLLQRYVKGNFSRLARLSQPQASIPLRIHRVYDRKCFNALFGYLTLTNESQTVWNLVKGKISRSILKNTFNI
;
A
#
# COMPACT_ATOMS: atom_id res chain seq x y z
N MET A 1 -16.50 -46.97 5.71
CA MET A 1 -17.25 -46.54 6.91
C MET A 1 -16.66 -45.24 7.42
N PHE A 2 -17.53 -44.30 7.78
CA PHE A 2 -17.27 -42.90 8.15
C PHE A 2 -16.60 -42.70 9.52
N SER A 3 -15.85 -41.60 9.68
CA SER A 3 -16.17 -40.45 10.57
C SER A 3 -14.96 -39.48 10.65
N ARG A 4 -14.96 -38.29 10.03
CA ARG A 4 -15.44 -36.97 10.48
C ARG A 4 -14.96 -36.49 11.88
N ARG A 5 -14.25 -35.35 11.85
CA ARG A 5 -14.04 -34.29 12.87
C ARG A 5 -12.97 -34.54 13.94
N VAL A 6 -11.87 -33.76 13.88
CA VAL A 6 -11.57 -32.73 14.89
C VAL A 6 -10.93 -31.51 14.20
N LEU A 7 -11.78 -30.52 13.90
CA LEU A 7 -11.42 -29.10 13.88
C LEU A 7 -11.23 -28.65 15.33
N VAL A 8 -10.51 -27.53 15.54
CA VAL A 8 -10.56 -26.58 16.68
C VAL A 8 -9.22 -26.44 17.45
N ASN A 9 -8.51 -25.34 17.18
CA ASN A 9 -7.92 -24.37 18.12
C ASN A 9 -6.57 -23.79 17.67
N LEU A 10 -6.61 -22.81 16.76
CA LEU A 10 -5.61 -21.75 16.68
C LEU A 10 -6.31 -20.42 16.99
N THR A 11 -6.55 -20.18 18.28
CA THR A 11 -6.85 -18.85 18.80
C THR A 11 -5.95 -18.54 19.98
N ARG A 12 -5.65 -17.23 20.12
CA ARG A 12 -4.91 -16.56 21.21
C ARG A 12 -3.40 -16.41 21.02
N CYS A 13 -3.03 -15.46 20.15
CA CYS A 13 -1.96 -14.51 20.46
C CYS A 13 -2.54 -13.10 20.35
N THR A 14 -3.25 -12.66 21.39
CA THR A 14 -3.61 -11.26 21.60
C THR A 14 -2.74 -10.74 22.74
N SER A 15 -1.60 -10.12 22.41
CA SER A 15 -1.00 -9.15 23.34
C SER A 15 -1.85 -7.88 23.31
N LEU A 16 -2.66 -7.74 24.36
CA LEU A 16 -3.62 -6.65 24.57
C LEU A 16 -3.00 -5.42 25.27
N ASP A 17 -1.69 -5.37 25.46
CA ASP A 17 -1.03 -4.33 26.27
C ASP A 17 -0.64 -3.07 25.50
N ASN A 18 -1.28 -2.81 24.36
CA ASN A 18 -1.09 -1.54 23.66
C ASN A 18 -2.43 -0.81 23.58
N PRO A 19 -2.62 0.32 24.29
CA PRO A 19 -3.87 1.08 24.24
C PRO A 19 -4.26 1.49 22.80
N ARG A 20 -3.29 1.60 21.88
CA ARG A 20 -3.55 1.82 20.45
C ARG A 20 -4.28 0.67 19.77
N ASN A 21 -4.04 -0.59 20.17
CA ASN A 21 -4.72 -1.77 19.62
C ASN A 21 -6.16 -1.85 20.12
N TYR A 22 -6.44 -1.40 21.34
CA TYR A 22 -7.79 -1.39 21.93
C TYR A 22 -8.74 -0.46 21.15
N TYR A 23 -8.29 0.75 20.81
CA TYR A 23 -9.10 1.68 20.00
C TYR A 23 -9.35 1.17 18.58
N MET A 24 -8.39 0.44 17.97
CA MET A 24 -8.59 -0.17 16.65
C MET A 24 -9.51 -1.41 16.72
N ALA A 25 -9.43 -2.19 17.80
CA ALA A 25 -10.28 -3.35 18.03
C ALA A 25 -11.75 -2.97 18.29
N ASN A 26 -12.00 -1.89 19.04
CA ASN A 26 -13.35 -1.40 19.29
C ASN A 26 -13.94 -0.64 18.08
N TRP A 27 -13.12 0.07 17.29
CA TRP A 27 -13.56 0.58 15.98
C TRP A 27 -14.00 -0.53 15.03
N LYS A 28 -13.36 -1.70 15.07
CA LYS A 28 -13.77 -2.86 14.26
C LYS A 28 -15.12 -3.44 14.68
N ARG A 29 -15.51 -3.37 15.97
CA ARG A 29 -16.72 -4.06 16.48
C ARG A 29 -18.03 -3.31 16.23
N GLY A 30 -18.03 -1.98 16.23
CA GLY A 30 -19.26 -1.18 16.00
C GLY A 30 -19.61 -0.91 14.53
N TYR A 31 -18.71 -1.21 13.59
CA TYR A 31 -18.77 -0.74 12.19
C TYR A 31 -18.95 -1.87 11.17
N PHE A 32 -18.82 -3.12 11.60
CA PHE A 32 -19.14 -4.30 10.79
C PHE A 32 -20.66 -4.54 10.77
N LYS A 33 -21.45 -3.58 10.27
CA LYS A 33 -22.67 -3.99 9.56
C LYS A 33 -22.18 -4.72 8.30
N PRO A 34 -22.74 -5.89 7.94
CA PRO A 34 -22.28 -6.66 6.81
C PRO A 34 -22.16 -5.74 5.60
N ALA A 35 -20.92 -5.54 5.14
CA ALA A 35 -20.62 -4.59 4.09
C ALA A 35 -21.46 -4.95 2.86
N ILE A 36 -22.08 -3.94 2.25
CA ILE A 36 -22.67 -4.05 0.91
C ILE A 36 -21.64 -4.78 0.05
N LYS A 37 -21.95 -6.02 -0.35
CA LYS A 37 -21.00 -6.88 -1.06
C LYS A 37 -20.44 -6.17 -2.29
N ARG A 38 -21.30 -5.40 -2.98
CA ARG A 38 -20.97 -4.70 -4.23
C ARG A 38 -20.61 -3.23 -4.04
N ILE A 39 -19.78 -2.71 -4.93
CA ILE A 39 -19.51 -1.27 -5.06
C ILE A 39 -20.76 -0.53 -5.61
N PRO A 40 -21.22 0.57 -4.96
CA PRO A 40 -22.33 1.35 -5.44
C PRO A 40 -22.05 1.91 -6.83
N LYS A 41 -22.89 1.56 -7.80
CA LYS A 41 -22.80 2.10 -9.16
C LYS A 41 -22.87 3.63 -9.21
N ARG A 42 -23.61 4.25 -8.28
CA ARG A 42 -23.73 5.71 -8.16
C ARG A 42 -22.40 6.45 -7.95
N ASN A 43 -21.35 5.77 -7.50
CA ASN A 43 -20.05 6.37 -7.25
C ASN A 43 -19.09 6.24 -8.45
N SER A 44 -19.48 5.57 -9.53
CA SER A 44 -18.57 5.20 -10.63
C SER A 44 -17.78 6.38 -11.18
N VAL A 45 -18.46 7.49 -11.48
CA VAL A 45 -17.84 8.71 -12.03
C VAL A 45 -16.78 9.27 -11.07
N GLN A 46 -17.09 9.36 -9.77
CA GLN A 46 -16.16 9.89 -8.79
C GLN A 46 -15.00 8.92 -8.48
N ASP A 47 -15.21 7.62 -8.66
CA ASP A 47 -14.18 6.61 -8.48
C ASP A 47 -13.19 6.61 -9.65
N LEU A 48 -13.70 6.76 -10.88
CA LEU A 48 -12.87 6.99 -12.06
C LEU A 48 -12.07 8.30 -11.93
N ALA A 49 -12.71 9.40 -11.55
CA ALA A 49 -11.99 10.67 -11.34
C ALA A 49 -10.89 10.58 -10.25
N ARG A 50 -11.07 9.71 -9.24
CA ARG A 50 -10.03 9.44 -8.24
C ARG A 50 -8.89 8.61 -8.82
N LEU A 51 -9.21 7.66 -9.69
CA LEU A 51 -8.22 6.87 -10.42
C LEU A 51 -7.39 7.76 -11.36
N ASP A 52 -8.04 8.64 -12.12
CA ASP A 52 -7.37 9.57 -13.03
C ASP A 52 -6.46 10.55 -12.26
N ARG A 53 -6.90 11.02 -11.08
CA ARG A 53 -6.03 11.82 -10.19
C ARG A 53 -4.81 11.02 -9.74
N PHE A 54 -4.99 9.74 -9.42
CA PHE A 54 -3.86 8.88 -9.06
C PHE A 54 -2.90 8.69 -10.24
N GLU A 55 -3.42 8.47 -11.45
CA GLU A 55 -2.62 8.39 -12.70
C GLU A 55 -1.78 9.66 -12.89
N GLN A 56 -2.41 10.83 -12.78
CA GLN A 56 -1.75 12.13 -12.93
C GLN A 56 -0.69 12.37 -11.87
N MET A 57 -1.01 12.12 -10.59
CA MET A 57 -0.07 12.34 -9.48
C MET A 57 1.15 11.41 -9.55
N MET A 58 0.97 10.22 -10.10
CA MET A 58 2.04 9.25 -10.28
C MET A 58 2.73 9.39 -11.63
N GLU A 59 2.21 10.22 -12.53
CA GLU A 59 2.64 10.34 -13.93
C GLU A 59 2.86 8.97 -14.58
N ILE A 60 1.87 8.09 -14.44
CA ILE A 60 1.99 6.66 -14.78
C ILE A 60 2.40 6.47 -16.25
N ASP A 61 1.88 7.31 -17.13
CA ASP A 61 2.16 7.27 -18.57
C ASP A 61 3.64 7.51 -18.90
N ASN A 62 4.35 8.33 -18.11
CA ASN A 62 5.78 8.63 -18.29
C ASN A 62 6.67 7.40 -18.07
N TYR A 63 6.14 6.34 -17.47
CA TYR A 63 6.86 5.10 -17.18
C TYR A 63 6.36 3.91 -17.99
N GLY A 64 5.47 4.12 -18.98
CA GLY A 64 4.88 3.06 -19.79
C GLY A 64 4.01 2.09 -19.00
N VAL A 65 3.48 2.53 -17.85
CA VAL A 65 2.56 1.75 -17.02
C VAL A 65 1.12 2.10 -17.43
N THR A 66 0.20 1.15 -17.30
CA THR A 66 -1.21 1.34 -17.66
C THR A 66 -2.14 0.83 -16.56
N LEU A 67 -3.22 1.56 -16.27
CA LEU A 67 -4.32 1.04 -15.45
C LEU A 67 -5.33 0.30 -16.33
N ARG A 68 -5.00 -0.96 -16.60
CA ARG A 68 -5.91 -1.87 -17.31
C ARG A 68 -7.19 -2.06 -16.50
N GLU A 69 -8.30 -2.31 -17.20
CA GLU A 69 -9.61 -2.56 -16.60
C GLU A 69 -9.97 -1.60 -15.45
N LYS A 70 -10.10 -0.30 -15.76
CA LYS A 70 -10.40 0.75 -14.76
C LYS A 70 -11.56 0.39 -13.83
N SER A 71 -12.59 -0.32 -14.31
CA SER A 71 -13.74 -0.80 -13.53
C SER A 71 -13.37 -1.79 -12.41
N GLU A 72 -12.32 -2.59 -12.61
CA GLU A 72 -11.77 -3.50 -11.62
C GLU A 72 -10.74 -2.77 -10.75
N CYS A 73 -9.91 -1.91 -11.33
CA CYS A 73 -8.89 -1.17 -10.59
C CYS A 73 -9.50 -0.29 -9.47
N VAL A 74 -10.65 0.37 -9.71
CA VAL A 74 -11.35 1.18 -8.70
C VAL A 74 -11.75 0.41 -7.44
N LYS A 75 -11.84 -0.93 -7.50
CA LYS A 75 -12.09 -1.78 -6.33
C LYS A 75 -10.99 -1.64 -5.27
N CYS A 76 -9.76 -1.28 -5.67
CA CYS A 76 -8.66 -0.98 -4.76
C CYS A 76 -8.95 0.21 -3.82
N PHE A 77 -9.95 1.04 -4.11
CA PHE A 77 -10.38 2.12 -3.20
C PHE A 77 -11.31 1.66 -2.08
N TYR A 78 -11.73 0.38 -2.04
CA TYR A 78 -12.74 -0.12 -1.11
C TYR A 78 -12.16 -1.14 -0.11
N PRO A 79 -11.32 -0.72 0.85
CA PRO A 79 -10.53 -1.63 1.69
C PRO A 79 -11.36 -2.42 2.72
N LEU A 80 -12.64 -2.07 2.86
CA LEU A 80 -13.60 -2.72 3.76
C LEU A 80 -14.61 -3.59 3.02
N LYS A 81 -14.55 -3.63 1.68
CA LYS A 81 -15.41 -4.50 0.88
C LYS A 81 -14.65 -5.75 0.49
N CYS A 82 -15.34 -6.87 0.58
CA CYS A 82 -14.79 -8.18 0.24
C CYS A 82 -15.15 -8.55 -1.20
N ASP A 83 -14.90 -7.63 -2.13
CA ASP A 83 -15.03 -7.92 -3.57
C ASP A 83 -13.68 -8.45 -4.08
N ASP A 84 -13.74 -9.51 -4.88
CA ASP A 84 -12.59 -9.96 -5.64
C ASP A 84 -12.34 -8.98 -6.79
N ILE A 85 -11.06 -8.71 -7.02
CA ILE A 85 -10.55 -7.80 -8.04
C ILE A 85 -10.03 -8.68 -9.17
N LYS A 86 -10.69 -8.62 -10.32
CA LYS A 86 -10.30 -9.36 -11.51
C LYS A 86 -9.18 -8.61 -12.20
N LEU A 87 -8.20 -9.37 -12.66
CA LEU A 87 -7.16 -8.89 -13.54
C LEU A 87 -7.60 -9.07 -15.00
N PRO A 88 -6.94 -8.39 -15.95
CA PRO A 88 -7.18 -8.60 -17.38
C PRO A 88 -6.96 -10.04 -17.85
N SER A 89 -6.19 -10.84 -17.11
CA SER A 89 -6.01 -12.27 -17.34
C SER A 89 -7.21 -13.13 -16.92
N GLY A 90 -8.24 -12.55 -16.31
CA GLY A 90 -9.39 -13.25 -15.73
C GLY A 90 -9.17 -13.78 -14.32
N ILE A 91 -7.93 -13.78 -13.81
CA ILE A 91 -7.61 -14.22 -12.43
C ILE A 91 -8.14 -13.18 -11.43
N ALA A 92 -8.72 -13.65 -10.33
CA ALA A 92 -9.29 -12.81 -9.29
C ALA A 92 -8.44 -12.84 -8.00
N TYR A 93 -8.19 -11.68 -7.43
CA TYR A 93 -7.44 -11.53 -6.17
C TYR A 93 -8.27 -10.78 -5.13
N LYS A 94 -8.11 -11.17 -3.87
CA LYS A 94 -8.67 -10.41 -2.75
C LYS A 94 -7.90 -9.12 -2.57
N PHE A 95 -8.60 -8.05 -2.15
CA PHE A 95 -7.99 -6.78 -1.78
C PHE A 95 -6.77 -6.94 -0.85
N SER A 96 -6.87 -7.80 0.17
CA SER A 96 -5.79 -8.04 1.13
C SER A 96 -4.53 -8.65 0.50
N GLN A 97 -4.67 -9.46 -0.56
CA GLN A 97 -3.54 -10.04 -1.26
C GLN A 97 -2.79 -8.96 -2.05
N LEU A 98 -3.53 -8.11 -2.78
CA LEU A 98 -2.95 -6.97 -3.50
C LEU A 98 -2.30 -5.98 -2.52
N GLU A 99 -2.93 -5.70 -1.38
CA GLU A 99 -2.36 -4.85 -0.33
C GLU A 99 -1.00 -5.39 0.15
N VAL A 100 -0.90 -6.69 0.41
CA VAL A 100 0.34 -7.33 0.88
C VAL A 100 1.41 -7.29 -0.21
N LEU A 101 1.04 -7.65 -1.45
CA LEU A 101 1.96 -7.64 -2.58
C LEU A 101 2.54 -6.25 -2.82
N GLY A 102 1.68 -5.23 -3.01
CA GLY A 102 2.17 -3.89 -3.29
C GLY A 102 2.91 -3.27 -2.12
N LYS A 103 2.54 -3.59 -0.87
CA LYS A 103 3.33 -3.20 0.31
C LYS A 103 4.75 -3.78 0.24
N GLY A 104 4.87 -5.07 -0.04
CA GLY A 104 6.17 -5.75 -0.13
C GLY A 104 7.01 -5.17 -1.26
N PHE A 105 6.40 -5.01 -2.44
CA PHE A 105 7.05 -4.43 -3.61
C PHE A 105 7.57 -3.01 -3.35
N LEU A 106 6.71 -2.10 -2.86
CA LEU A 106 7.10 -0.72 -2.54
C LEU A 106 8.23 -0.66 -1.51
N GLN A 107 8.21 -1.54 -0.50
CA GLN A 107 9.27 -1.63 0.49
C GLN A 107 10.58 -2.10 -0.13
N PHE A 108 10.52 -3.12 -0.97
CA PHE A 108 11.68 -3.65 -1.66
C PHE A 108 12.34 -2.61 -2.58
N CYS A 109 11.56 -1.93 -3.43
CA CYS A 109 12.09 -0.87 -4.30
C CYS A 109 12.75 0.26 -3.50
N LEU A 110 12.17 0.67 -2.37
CA LEU A 110 12.76 1.73 -1.53
C LEU A 110 14.07 1.27 -0.88
N VAL A 111 14.12 0.02 -0.40
CA VAL A 111 15.33 -0.56 0.19
C VAL A 111 16.42 -0.72 -0.86
N GLU A 112 16.10 -1.18 -2.06
CA GLU A 112 17.07 -1.22 -3.16
C GLU A 112 17.61 0.18 -3.45
N SER A 113 16.74 1.19 -3.51
CA SER A 113 17.17 2.55 -3.81
C SER A 113 18.10 3.11 -2.74
N PHE A 114 17.97 2.67 -1.48
CA PHE A 114 18.89 3.01 -0.41
C PHE A 114 20.31 2.49 -0.62
N LEU A 115 20.48 1.32 -1.25
CA LEU A 115 21.79 0.75 -1.56
C LEU A 115 22.58 1.58 -2.57
N HIS A 116 21.92 2.53 -3.24
CA HIS A 116 22.52 3.41 -4.24
C HIS A 116 22.64 4.88 -3.79
N VAL A 117 22.25 5.22 -2.56
CA VAL A 117 22.24 6.61 -2.07
C VAL A 117 23.65 7.13 -1.78
N PHE A 118 24.47 6.30 -1.14
CA PHE A 118 25.76 6.75 -0.63
C PHE A 118 26.87 6.53 -1.64
N LYS A 119 27.91 7.38 -1.54
CA LYS A 119 29.14 7.18 -2.32
C LYS A 119 29.70 5.78 -2.05
N ARG A 120 30.17 5.18 -3.14
CA ARG A 120 30.74 3.84 -3.14
C ARG A 120 31.87 3.73 -2.12
N SER A 121 31.89 2.64 -1.38
CA SER A 121 32.97 2.30 -0.44
C SER A 121 33.74 1.08 -0.90
N SER A 122 34.96 0.89 -0.38
CA SER A 122 35.82 -0.26 -0.70
C SER A 122 35.22 -1.61 -0.25
N THR A 123 34.15 -1.57 0.54
CA THR A 123 33.40 -2.72 1.07
C THR A 123 32.09 -2.98 0.32
N ASP A 124 31.83 -2.27 -0.78
CA ASP A 124 30.63 -2.49 -1.59
C ASP A 124 30.69 -3.86 -2.27
N ILE A 125 29.54 -4.54 -2.35
CA ILE A 125 29.41 -5.82 -3.06
C ILE A 125 28.56 -5.57 -4.29
N GLU A 126 29.07 -5.91 -5.48
CA GLU A 126 28.35 -5.75 -6.76
C GLU A 126 27.74 -4.35 -6.99
N GLN A 127 28.47 -3.29 -6.61
CA GLN A 127 28.03 -1.89 -6.71
C GLN A 127 26.88 -1.49 -5.76
N HIS A 128 26.56 -2.32 -4.78
CA HIS A 128 25.58 -2.05 -3.72
C HIS A 128 26.27 -1.78 -2.38
N ASP A 129 25.85 -0.71 -1.70
CA ASP A 129 26.36 -0.33 -0.40
C ASP A 129 25.54 -0.94 0.74
N PHE A 130 26.06 -2.02 1.32
CA PHE A 130 25.46 -2.72 2.45
C PHE A 130 25.78 -2.07 3.81
N ASN A 131 26.64 -1.04 3.85
CA ASN A 131 26.94 -0.28 5.08
C ASN A 131 25.91 0.82 5.37
N PHE A 132 24.76 0.77 4.71
CA PHE A 132 23.67 1.71 4.85
C PHE A 132 23.31 2.02 6.32
N ASP A 133 23.17 0.98 7.15
CA ASP A 133 22.81 1.15 8.57
C ASP A 133 23.83 1.97 9.36
N VAL A 134 25.12 1.84 9.01
CA VAL A 134 26.21 2.61 9.61
C VAL A 134 26.17 4.06 9.12
N LYS A 135 26.08 4.25 7.79
CA LYS A 135 26.06 5.59 7.17
C LYS A 135 24.84 6.41 7.58
N MET A 136 23.71 5.76 7.87
CA MET A 136 22.49 6.40 8.33
C MET A 136 22.40 6.66 9.85
N ARG A 137 23.36 6.22 10.69
CA ARG A 137 23.20 6.30 12.17
C ARG A 137 22.91 7.71 12.69
N HIS A 138 23.43 8.74 12.03
CA HIS A 138 23.22 10.15 12.36
C HIS A 138 21.75 10.60 12.17
N LEU A 139 20.95 9.87 11.40
CA LEU A 139 19.53 10.15 11.19
C LEU A 139 18.67 9.51 12.30
N GLY A 140 17.66 10.24 12.77
CA GLY A 140 16.67 9.67 13.69
C GLY A 140 15.97 8.45 13.08
N ALA A 141 15.62 7.45 13.90
CA ALA A 141 15.03 6.17 13.45
C ALA A 141 13.80 6.33 12.53
N SER A 142 13.08 7.43 12.69
CA SER A 142 11.91 7.78 11.88
C SER A 142 12.23 8.14 10.43
N ARG A 143 13.48 8.50 10.14
CA ARG A 143 14.04 8.78 8.81
C ARG A 143 14.81 7.60 8.21
N ARG A 144 15.05 6.54 9.00
CA ARG A 144 15.79 5.34 8.55
C ARG A 144 14.88 4.20 8.11
N ILE A 145 13.71 4.07 8.74
CA ILE A 145 12.85 2.90 8.54
C ILE A 145 12.03 3.08 7.23
N PRO A 146 12.22 2.24 6.18
CA PRO A 146 11.52 2.36 4.90
C PRO A 146 10.01 2.41 5.05
N ARG A 147 9.46 1.57 5.94
CA ARG A 147 8.02 1.54 6.25
C ARG A 147 7.48 2.89 6.74
N LYS A 148 8.26 3.62 7.56
CA LYS A 148 7.84 4.92 8.11
C LYS A 148 7.93 6.00 7.04
N LEU A 149 8.93 5.95 6.18
CA LEU A 149 9.10 6.88 5.07
C LEU A 149 7.97 6.73 4.04
N LEU A 150 7.66 5.50 3.60
CA LEU A 150 6.51 5.23 2.74
C LEU A 150 5.20 5.72 3.38
N GLN A 151 5.02 5.48 4.69
CA GLN A 151 3.83 5.99 5.39
C GLN A 151 3.74 7.52 5.36
N ARG A 152 4.86 8.24 5.48
CA ARG A 152 4.89 9.71 5.37
C ARG A 152 4.62 10.18 3.95
N TYR A 153 5.25 9.54 2.97
CA TYR A 153 5.04 9.82 1.56
C TYR A 153 3.56 9.71 1.20
N VAL A 154 2.92 8.60 1.55
CA VAL A 154 1.48 8.42 1.31
C VAL A 154 0.66 9.45 2.07
N LYS A 155 0.97 9.71 3.35
CA LYS A 155 0.26 10.72 4.15
C LYS A 155 0.33 12.13 3.54
N GLY A 156 1.47 12.50 2.95
CA GLY A 156 1.71 13.84 2.39
C GLY A 156 1.10 14.03 1.01
N ASN A 157 1.08 12.97 0.19
CA ASN A 157 0.66 13.08 -1.21
C ASN A 157 -0.74 12.51 -1.46
N PHE A 158 -1.13 11.44 -0.78
CA PHE A 158 -2.36 10.70 -1.06
C PHE A 158 -3.29 10.75 0.15
N SER A 159 -4.14 11.78 0.16
CA SER A 159 -5.21 11.92 1.16
C SER A 159 -6.56 11.52 0.57
N ARG A 160 -7.39 10.83 1.38
CA ARG A 160 -8.77 10.45 1.01
C ARG A 160 -8.85 9.58 -0.26
N LEU A 161 -7.88 8.69 -0.40
CA LEU A 161 -7.83 7.66 -1.43
C LEU A 161 -8.88 6.57 -1.15
N ALA A 162 -9.07 6.21 0.12
CA ALA A 162 -10.02 5.18 0.53
C ALA A 162 -11.46 5.67 0.52
N ARG A 163 -12.35 4.85 -0.02
CA ARG A 163 -13.80 4.93 0.13
C ARG A 163 -14.24 4.19 1.37
N LEU A 164 -14.64 4.97 2.37
CA LEU A 164 -15.25 4.47 3.59
C LEU A 164 -16.75 4.72 3.53
N SER A 165 -17.54 3.81 4.11
CA SER A 165 -19.01 3.84 4.04
C SER A 165 -19.63 5.01 4.81
N GLN A 166 -18.88 5.60 5.72
CA GLN A 166 -19.34 6.70 6.55
C GLN A 166 -18.97 8.08 5.99
N PRO A 167 -19.71 9.14 6.39
CA PRO A 167 -19.35 10.52 6.07
C PRO A 167 -17.93 10.86 6.50
N GLN A 168 -17.21 11.65 5.71
CA GLN A 168 -15.80 11.98 5.99
C GLN A 168 -15.61 12.68 7.34
N ALA A 169 -16.57 13.51 7.74
CA ALA A 169 -16.51 14.26 9.00
C ALA A 169 -16.58 13.35 10.24
N SER A 170 -17.17 12.14 10.14
CA SER A 170 -17.31 11.22 11.28
C SER A 170 -16.12 10.29 11.45
N ILE A 171 -15.19 10.26 10.49
CA ILE A 171 -14.06 9.33 10.50
C ILE A 171 -12.79 10.08 10.97
N PRO A 172 -12.16 9.66 12.06
CA PRO A 172 -10.92 10.26 12.53
C PRO A 172 -9.83 10.20 11.45
N LEU A 173 -9.07 11.29 11.30
CA LEU A 173 -7.99 11.40 10.31
C LEU A 173 -6.98 10.24 10.38
N ARG A 174 -6.72 9.71 11.57
CA ARG A 174 -5.83 8.55 11.75
C ARG A 174 -6.34 7.29 11.03
N ILE A 175 -7.66 7.09 11.01
CA ILE A 175 -8.31 5.95 10.38
C ILE A 175 -8.27 6.11 8.87
N HIS A 176 -8.59 7.31 8.36
CA HIS A 176 -8.42 7.64 6.94
C HIS A 176 -7.02 7.33 6.45
N ARG A 177 -5.98 7.83 7.14
CA ARG A 177 -4.58 7.58 6.77
C ARG A 177 -4.21 6.11 6.73
N VAL A 178 -4.79 5.28 7.60
CA VAL A 178 -4.56 3.83 7.59
C VAL A 178 -5.15 3.20 6.33
N TYR A 179 -6.40 3.54 6.00
CA TYR A 179 -7.08 3.00 4.83
C TYR A 179 -6.54 3.55 3.51
N ASP A 180 -6.19 4.83 3.45
CA ASP A 180 -5.53 5.44 2.28
C ASP A 180 -4.24 4.68 1.95
N ARG A 181 -3.44 4.34 2.97
CA ARG A 181 -2.25 3.51 2.78
C ARG A 181 -2.57 2.11 2.30
N LYS A 182 -3.64 1.49 2.80
CA LYS A 182 -4.05 0.15 2.32
C LYS A 182 -4.44 0.21 0.84
N CYS A 183 -5.23 1.20 0.44
CA CYS A 183 -5.61 1.42 -0.96
C CYS A 183 -4.40 1.69 -1.85
N PHE A 184 -3.48 2.54 -1.39
CA PHE A 184 -2.25 2.84 -2.11
C PHE A 184 -1.42 1.56 -2.36
N ASN A 185 -1.23 0.75 -1.31
CA ASN A 185 -0.54 -0.53 -1.47
C ASN A 185 -1.28 -1.49 -2.40
N ALA A 186 -2.62 -1.56 -2.31
CA ALA A 186 -3.41 -2.43 -3.17
C ALA A 186 -3.35 -2.02 -4.65
N LEU A 187 -3.35 -0.72 -4.95
CA LEU A 187 -3.14 -0.21 -6.32
C LEU A 187 -1.79 -0.64 -6.87
N PHE A 188 -0.72 -0.53 -6.08
CA PHE A 188 0.59 -1.01 -6.52
C PHE A 188 0.64 -2.52 -6.68
N GLY A 189 -0.06 -3.29 -5.83
CA GLY A 189 -0.22 -4.72 -6.02
C GLY A 189 -0.95 -5.07 -7.32
N TYR A 190 -1.99 -4.31 -7.67
CA TYR A 190 -2.68 -4.43 -8.95
C TYR A 190 -1.74 -4.11 -10.12
N LEU A 191 -1.03 -2.98 -10.05
CA LEU A 191 -0.08 -2.55 -11.08
C LEU A 191 0.99 -3.61 -11.35
N THR A 192 1.59 -4.17 -10.29
CA THR A 192 2.63 -5.21 -10.40
C THR A 192 2.17 -6.49 -11.08
N LEU A 193 0.85 -6.79 -11.07
CA LEU A 193 0.31 -7.99 -11.70
C LEU A 193 -0.23 -7.74 -13.11
N THR A 194 -0.43 -6.48 -13.50
CA THR A 194 -1.08 -6.10 -14.76
C THR A 194 -0.12 -5.48 -15.78
N ASN A 195 1.08 -5.14 -15.35
CA ASN A 195 2.13 -4.52 -16.14
C ASN A 195 3.43 -5.32 -15.98
N GLU A 196 4.39 -5.06 -16.86
CA GLU A 196 5.73 -5.64 -16.74
C GLU A 196 6.41 -5.18 -15.45
N SER A 197 7.06 -6.11 -14.75
CA SER A 197 7.71 -5.83 -13.47
C SER A 197 8.68 -4.65 -13.56
N GLN A 198 9.42 -4.53 -14.67
CA GLN A 198 10.43 -3.50 -14.86
C GLN A 198 9.82 -2.09 -15.03
N THR A 199 8.66 -1.95 -15.68
CA THR A 199 8.04 -0.64 -15.88
C THR A 199 7.47 -0.10 -14.57
N VAL A 200 6.82 -0.97 -13.78
CA VAL A 200 6.33 -0.63 -12.44
C VAL A 200 7.49 -0.35 -11.48
N TRP A 201 8.60 -1.08 -11.61
CA TRP A 201 9.83 -0.80 -10.86
C TRP A 201 10.36 0.60 -11.14
N ASN A 202 10.49 0.96 -12.41
CA ASN A 202 10.98 2.27 -12.83
C ASN A 202 10.08 3.41 -12.33
N LEU A 203 8.76 3.22 -12.37
CA LEU A 203 7.77 4.14 -11.78
C LEU A 203 8.02 4.36 -10.28
N VAL A 204 8.15 3.28 -9.51
CA VAL A 204 8.36 3.38 -8.06
C VAL A 204 9.71 4.03 -7.75
N LYS A 205 10.79 3.62 -8.44
CA LYS A 205 12.12 4.19 -8.24
C LYS A 205 12.15 5.69 -8.59
N GLY A 206 11.56 6.06 -9.72
CA GLY A 206 11.56 7.41 -10.26
C GLY A 206 10.68 8.40 -9.48
N LYS A 207 9.47 7.99 -9.07
CA LYS A 207 8.51 8.89 -8.41
C LYS A 207 8.47 8.76 -6.90
N ILE A 208 8.51 7.54 -6.38
CA ILE A 208 8.32 7.29 -4.95
C ILE A 208 9.67 7.31 -4.26
N SER A 209 10.58 6.40 -4.62
CA SER A 209 11.87 6.28 -3.97
C SER A 209 12.64 7.59 -4.08
N ARG A 210 12.82 8.14 -5.29
CA ARG A 210 13.52 9.42 -5.50
C ARG A 210 12.96 10.56 -4.65
N SER A 211 11.63 10.72 -4.60
CA SER A 211 10.99 11.76 -3.79
C SER A 211 11.25 11.55 -2.28
N ILE A 212 11.18 10.32 -1.81
CA ILE A 212 11.51 9.97 -0.42
C ILE A 212 12.97 10.26 -0.11
N LEU A 213 13.89 9.85 -1.00
CA LEU A 213 15.32 10.05 -0.84
C LEU A 213 15.66 11.54 -0.80
N LYS A 214 15.15 12.32 -1.75
CA LYS A 214 15.34 13.77 -1.80
C LYS A 214 14.89 14.45 -0.51
N ASN A 215 13.71 14.10 0.00
CA ASN A 215 13.19 14.66 1.25
C ASN A 215 13.92 14.18 2.51
N THR A 216 14.62 13.05 2.44
CA THR A 216 15.32 12.45 3.59
C THR A 216 16.77 12.90 3.68
N PHE A 217 17.43 13.05 2.53
CA PHE A 217 18.85 13.27 2.41
C PHE A 217 19.25 14.59 1.72
N ASN A 218 18.29 15.37 1.21
CA ASN A 218 18.52 16.59 0.43
C ASN A 218 19.37 16.34 -0.85
N ILE A 219 19.13 15.21 -1.53
CA ILE A 219 19.80 14.81 -2.78
C ILE A 219 18.85 14.95 -3.97
#